data_AF-A0A3P6CAD1-F1
#
_entry.id   AF-A0A3P6CAD1-F1
#
_cell.length_a   1.000
_cell.length_b   1.000
_cell.length_c   1.000
_cell.angle_alpha   90.00
_cell.angle_beta   90.00
_cell.angle_gamma   90.00
#
_symmetry.space_group_name_H-M   'P 1'
#
loop_
_entity.id
_entity.type
_entity.pdbx_description
1 polymer ?
#
loop_
_entity_poly.entity_id
_entity_poly.type
_entity_poly.pdbx_seq_one_letter_code
_entity_poly.pdbx_strand_id
1 'polypeptide(L)' 'MDLNINYQIGWSMELKWQIVVRWLKQRVVYLFLQENVCRMQQVIYNEIFKGNMMKKLDAYMLLKIDPTKVH' A
#
# COMPACT_ATOMS: atom_id res chain seq x y z
N MET A 1 24.38 39.56 10.24
CA MET A 1 23.05 39.03 10.62
C MET A 1 22.60 37.88 9.70
N ASP A 2 23.36 37.55 8.65
CA ASP A 2 22.97 36.61 7.58
C ASP A 2 23.13 35.13 7.88
N LEU A 3 24.02 34.75 8.82
CA LEU A 3 24.24 33.35 9.21
C LEU A 3 22.99 32.71 9.84
N ASN A 4 22.23 33.49 10.62
CA ASN A 4 21.03 32.99 11.31
C ASN A 4 19.86 32.74 10.33
N ILE A 5 19.72 33.59 9.31
CA ILE A 5 18.70 33.47 8.26
C ILE A 5 19.01 32.26 7.37
N ASN A 6 20.26 32.09 6.94
CA ASN A 6 20.67 30.93 6.14
C ASN A 6 20.50 29.60 6.90
N TYR A 7 20.77 29.59 8.20
CA TYR A 7 20.52 28.42 9.04
C TYR A 7 19.01 28.13 9.11
N GLN A 8 18.17 29.11 9.48
CA GLN A 8 16.70 28.95 9.52
C GLN A 8 16.09 28.49 8.18
N ILE A 9 16.55 29.02 7.05
CA ILE A 9 16.09 28.61 5.72
C ILE A 9 16.56 27.17 5.40
N GLY A 10 17.78 26.79 5.79
CA GLY A 10 18.29 25.43 5.65
C GLY A 10 17.44 24.39 6.40
N TRP A 11 17.10 24.66 7.66
CA TRP A 11 16.18 23.81 8.44
C TRP A 11 14.77 23.77 7.84
N SER A 12 14.30 24.88 7.28
CA SER A 12 13.00 24.94 6.58
C SER A 12 12.97 24.07 5.33
N MET A 13 14.06 24.05 4.54
CA MET A 13 14.16 23.23 3.33
C MET A 13 14.29 21.74 3.68
N GLU A 14 15.08 21.39 4.70
CA GLU A 14 15.20 20.01 5.17
C GLU A 14 13.85 19.45 5.64
N LEU A 15 13.10 20.21 6.45
CA LEU A 15 11.75 19.81 6.89
C LEU A 15 10.78 19.61 5.71
N LYS A 16 10.80 20.50 4.72
CA LYS A 16 9.99 20.36 3.50
C LYS A 16 10.36 19.08 2.74
N TRP A 17 11.65 18.78 2.61
CA TRP A 17 12.12 17.55 1.96
C TRP A 17 11.70 16.28 2.71
N GLN A 18 11.81 16.27 4.04
CA GLN A 18 11.35 15.13 4.85
C GLN A 18 9.85 14.85 4.67
N ILE A 19 9.03 15.91 4.58
CA ILE A 19 7.60 15.78 4.29
C ILE A 19 7.38 15.17 2.90
N VAL A 20 8.04 15.69 1.86
CA VAL A 20 7.93 15.17 0.49
C VAL A 20 8.35 13.69 0.41
N VAL A 21 9.47 13.32 1.03
CA VAL A 21 9.94 11.92 1.08
C VAL A 21 8.91 11.03 1.79
N ARG A 22 8.33 11.49 2.90
CA ARG A 22 7.28 10.75 3.61
C ARG A 22 6.04 10.54 2.74
N TRP A 23 5.59 11.56 2.03
CA TRP A 23 4.47 11.47 1.08
C TRP A 23 4.76 10.50 -0.07
N LEU A 24 5.97 10.54 -0.64
CA LEU A 24 6.37 9.62 -1.71
C LEU A 24 6.40 8.17 -1.22
N LYS A 25 6.97 7.92 -0.03
CA LYS A 25 6.95 6.57 0.59
C LYS A 25 5.52 6.08 0.78
N GLN A 26 4.62 6.93 1.28
CA GLN A 26 3.22 6.56 1.48
C GLN A 26 2.50 6.26 0.14
N ARG A 27 2.78 7.04 -0.91
CA ARG A 27 2.23 6.77 -2.26
C ARG A 27 2.74 5.45 -2.83
N VAL A 28 4.02 5.13 -2.67
CA VAL A 28 4.59 3.86 -3.15
C VAL A 28 3.94 2.68 -2.43
N VAL A 29 3.78 2.76 -1.11
CA VAL A 29 3.10 1.71 -0.32
C VAL A 29 1.65 1.54 -0.78
N TYR A 30 0.93 2.64 -1.00
CA TYR A 30 -0.45 2.59 -1.49
C TYR A 30 -0.55 1.94 -2.88
N LEU A 31 0.31 2.33 -3.82
CA LEU A 31 0.34 1.73 -5.17
C LEU A 31 0.66 0.24 -5.12
N PHE A 32 1.62 -0.16 -4.29
CA PHE A 32 1.96 -1.57 -4.11
C PHE A 32 0.79 -2.38 -3.51
N LEU A 33 0.07 -1.83 -2.54
CA LEU A 33 -1.13 -2.47 -1.98
C LEU A 33 -2.23 -2.58 -3.03
N GLN A 34 -2.46 -1.53 -3.80
CA GLN A 34 -3.48 -1.51 -4.86
C GLN A 34 -3.21 -2.58 -5.92
N GLU A 35 -1.96 -2.70 -6.39
CA GLU A 35 -1.58 -3.71 -7.38
C GLU A 35 -1.82 -5.13 -6.85
N ASN A 36 -1.41 -5.40 -5.60
CA ASN A 36 -1.62 -6.71 -4.99
C ASN A 36 -3.11 -7.04 -4.82
N VAL A 37 -3.92 -6.08 -4.38
CA VAL A 37 -5.38 -6.26 -4.26
C VAL A 37 -6.02 -6.53 -5.62
N CYS A 38 -5.63 -5.79 -6.67
CA CYS A 38 -6.12 -6.04 -8.02
C CYS A 38 -5.76 -7.44 -8.53
N ARG A 39 -4.52 -7.92 -8.29
CA ARG A 39 -4.10 -9.28 -8.65
C ARG A 39 -4.90 -10.33 -7.89
N MET A 40 -5.12 -10.15 -6.58
CA MET A 40 -5.95 -11.06 -5.78
C MET A 40 -7.39 -11.12 -6.33
N GLN A 41 -7.99 -9.97 -6.65
CA GLN A 41 -9.31 -9.91 -7.25
C GLN A 41 -9.37 -10.66 -8.58
N GLN A 42 -8.40 -10.46 -9.48
CA GLN A 42 -8.35 -11.18 -10.75
C GLN A 42 -8.28 -12.70 -10.59
N VAL A 43 -7.47 -13.18 -9.63
CA VAL A 43 -7.36 -14.61 -9.32
C VAL A 43 -8.69 -15.17 -8.82
N ILE A 44 -9.37 -14.45 -7.92
CA ILE A 44 -10.70 -14.83 -7.42
C ILE A 44 -11.72 -14.88 -8.56
N TYR A 45 -11.80 -13.83 -9.38
CA TYR A 45 -12.73 -13.77 -10.52
C TYR A 45 -12.50 -14.92 -11.50
N ASN A 46 -11.24 -15.26 -11.79
CA ASN A 46 -10.90 -16.35 -12.69
C ASN A 46 -11.34 -17.71 -12.14
N GLU A 47 -11.14 -17.97 -10.85
CA GLU A 47 -11.57 -19.22 -10.22
C GLU A 47 -13.09 -19.32 -10.03
N ILE A 48 -13.79 -18.20 -9.79
CA ILE A 48 -15.26 -18.14 -9.81
C ILE A 48 -15.76 -18.46 -11.23
N PHE A 49 -15.16 -17.85 -12.26
CA PHE A 49 -15.57 -18.06 -13.65
C PHE A 49 -15.38 -19.51 -14.10
N LYS A 50 -14.31 -20.18 -13.66
CA LYS A 50 -14.08 -21.61 -13.90
C LYS A 50 -15.04 -22.52 -13.11
N GLY A 51 -15.81 -21.99 -12.17
CA GLY A 51 -16.70 -22.76 -11.30
C GLY A 51 -16.01 -23.48 -10.15
N ASN A 52 -14.71 -23.21 -9.91
CA ASN A 52 -13.92 -23.87 -8.87
C ASN A 52 -14.13 -23.25 -7.48
N MET A 53 -14.61 -22.01 -7.41
CA MET A 53 -14.79 -21.28 -6.15
C MET A 53 -16.27 -21.02 -5.90
N MET A 54 -16.86 -21.75 -4.94
CA MET A 54 -18.29 -21.65 -4.60
C MET A 54 -18.54 -21.01 -3.23
N LYS A 55 -17.55 -21.00 -2.33
CA LYS A 55 -17.71 -20.51 -0.95
C LYS A 55 -16.57 -19.56 -0.56
N LYS A 56 -16.85 -18.68 0.41
CA LYS A 56 -15.86 -17.75 0.99
C LYS A 56 -14.61 -18.47 1.54
N LEU A 57 -14.77 -19.70 2.03
CA LEU A 57 -13.68 -20.53 2.55
C LEU A 57 -12.65 -20.88 1.47
N ASP A 58 -13.12 -21.14 0.25
CA ASP A 58 -12.26 -21.50 -0.90
C ASP A 58 -11.37 -20.31 -1.30
N ALA A 59 -11.87 -19.08 -1.17
CA ALA A 59 -11.12 -17.85 -1.39
C ALA A 59 -9.98 -17.67 -0.36
N TYR A 60 -10.23 -17.96 0.91
CA TYR A 60 -9.21 -17.89 1.95
C TYR A 60 -8.09 -18.91 1.71
N MET A 61 -8.42 -20.14 1.30
CA MET A 61 -7.42 -21.15 0.93
C MET A 61 -6.60 -20.73 -0.30
N LEU A 62 -7.26 -20.21 -1.34
CA LEU A 62 -6.59 -19.78 -2.57
C LEU A 62 -5.61 -18.62 -2.33
N LEU A 63 -6.04 -17.65 -1.52
CA LEU A 63 -5.23 -16.48 -1.17
C LEU A 63 -4.24 -16.75 -0.04
N LYS A 64 -4.25 -17.96 0.54
CA LYS A 64 -3.47 -18.35 1.72
C LYS A 64 -3.64 -17.37 2.88
N ILE A 65 -4.86 -16.86 3.05
CA ILE A 65 -5.23 -15.93 4.12
C ILE A 65 -5.78 -16.75 5.29
N ASP A 66 -5.27 -16.47 6.48
CA ASP A 66 -5.81 -17.03 7.72
C ASP A 66 -7.20 -16.42 7.99
N PRO A 67 -8.29 -17.21 7.95
CA PRO A 67 -9.63 -16.69 8.11
C PRO A 67 -9.89 -16.13 9.52
N THR A 68 -9.09 -16.52 10.53
CA THR A 68 -9.22 -15.99 11.90
C THR A 68 -8.68 -14.56 12.04
N LYS A 69 -7.89 -14.09 11.08
CA LYS A 69 -7.33 -12.74 11.05
C LYS A 69 -8.18 -11.74 10.25
N VAL A 70 -9.28 -12.22 9.66
CA VAL A 70 -10.21 -11.41 8.88
C VAL A 70 -11.49 -11.21 9.70
N HIS A 71 -11.54 -10.09 10.42
CA HIS A 71 -12.68 -9.70 11.26
C HIS A 71 -13.74 -8.92 10.48
#